data_AF-A0A7U6QPK7-F1
#
_entry.id   AF-A0A7U6QPK7-F1
#
_cell.length_a   1.000
_cell.length_b   1.000
_cell.length_c   1.000
_cell.angle_alpha   90.00
_cell.angle_beta   90.00
_cell.angle_gamma   90.00
#
_symmetry.space_group_name_H-M   'P 1'
#
loop_
_entity.id
_entity.type
_entity.pdbx_description
1 polymer ?
#
loop_
_entity_poly.entity_id
_entity_poly.type
_entity_poly.pdbx_seq_one_letter_code
_entity_poly.pdbx_strand_id
1 'polypeptide(L)'
;MAVPYALLEGIFLGGISLFFMRMYPTVPVTAMCATFVTAAVMLGLYRSGLVKVTEKFRSIVTSAVIAIMLVYVAQWVLSLVFGSTLPFLFEGGAIAIGFSLFVIVIASFTLLLDFDNIDRGVAMGISEDYEWLFSIGILATLVWMYIEFMRLLSYLQD
;
A
#
# COMPACT_ATOMS: atom_id res chain seq x y z
N MET A 1 17.40 8.77 -8.88
CA MET A 1 16.87 9.27 -7.59
C MET A 1 16.08 8.22 -6.80
N ALA A 2 15.77 7.04 -7.36
CA ALA A 2 15.02 5.99 -6.65
C ALA A 2 15.76 5.42 -5.42
N VAL A 3 17.09 5.28 -5.47
CA VAL A 3 17.88 4.68 -4.37
C VAL A 3 17.85 5.52 -3.08
N PRO A 4 18.08 6.85 -3.10
CA PRO A 4 17.89 7.70 -1.92
C PRO A 4 16.48 7.65 -1.34
N TYR A 5 15.45 7.63 -2.19
CA TYR A 5 14.04 7.56 -1.77
C TYR A 5 13.75 6.24 -1.04
N ALA A 6 14.16 5.10 -1.61
CA ALA A 6 14.01 3.78 -1.01
C ALA A 6 14.74 3.66 0.33
N LEU A 7 15.92 4.28 0.47
CA LEU A 7 16.67 4.30 1.73
C LEU A 7 15.95 5.13 2.80
N LEU A 8 15.43 6.31 2.45
CA LEU A 8 14.69 7.16 3.38
C LEU A 8 13.37 6.51 3.82
N GLU A 9 12.61 5.97 2.89
CA GLU A 9 11.40 5.19 3.20
C GLU A 9 11.74 3.97 4.06
N GLY A 10 12.81 3.24 3.73
CA GLY A 10 13.25 2.08 4.51
C GLY A 10 13.63 2.42 5.95
N ILE A 11 14.29 3.56 6.18
CA ILE A 11 14.62 4.05 7.53
C ILE A 11 13.34 4.45 8.28
N PHE A 12 12.44 5.19 7.62
CA PHE A 12 11.17 5.61 8.21
C PHE A 12 10.31 4.40 8.61
N LEU A 13 10.17 3.43 7.72
CA LEU A 13 9.46 2.18 7.96
C LEU A 13 10.15 1.29 8.99
N GLY A 14 11.48 1.24 9.01
CA GLY A 14 12.24 0.53 10.02
C GLY A 14 11.95 1.08 11.42
N GLY A 15 11.85 2.41 11.55
CA GLY A 15 11.44 3.07 12.79
C GLY A 15 10.03 2.68 13.25
N ILE A 16 9.05 2.71 12.34
CA ILE A 16 7.66 2.31 12.63
C ILE A 16 7.59 0.81 12.97
N SER A 17 8.31 -0.03 12.23
CA SER A 17 8.32 -1.48 12.42
C SER A 17 8.95 -1.87 13.76
N LEU A 18 9.98 -1.14 14.23
CA LEU A 18 10.57 -1.36 15.56
C LEU A 18 9.61 -0.97 16.69
N PHE A 19 8.80 0.07 16.50
CA PHE A 19 7.75 0.42 17.46
C PHE A 19 6.69 -0.68 17.55
N PHE A 20 6.21 -1.17 16.40
CA PHE A 20 5.28 -2.30 16.34
C PHE A 20 5.89 -3.60 16.87
N MET A 21 7.17 -3.88 16.61
CA MET A 21 7.84 -5.10 17.09
C MET A 21 7.91 -5.17 18.62
N ARG A 22 7.98 -4.02 19.31
CA ARG A 22 7.93 -4.00 20.78
C ARG A 22 6.56 -4.38 21.35
N MET A 23 5.50 -4.13 20.59
CA MET A 23 4.12 -4.41 21.01
C MET A 23 3.63 -5.77 20.47
N TYR A 24 3.99 -6.11 19.24
CA TYR A 24 3.65 -7.34 18.53
C TYR A 24 4.90 -7.90 17.79
N PRO A 25 5.68 -8.78 18.43
CA PRO A 25 6.97 -9.23 17.92
C PRO A 25 6.91 -9.97 16.57
N THR A 26 5.80 -10.65 16.27
CA THR A 26 5.64 -11.51 15.09
C THR A 26 5.00 -10.81 13.89
N VAL A 27 4.40 -9.62 14.10
CA VAL A 27 3.63 -8.91 13.08
C VAL A 27 4.50 -8.40 11.92
N PRO A 28 5.63 -7.71 12.14
CA PRO A 28 6.41 -7.12 11.04
C PRO A 28 6.92 -8.16 10.04
N VAL A 29 7.45 -9.29 10.52
CA VAL A 29 7.99 -10.35 9.65
C VAL A 29 6.87 -11.00 8.83
N THR A 30 5.73 -11.27 9.46
CA THR A 30 4.57 -11.88 8.79
C THR A 30 3.96 -10.94 7.76
N ALA A 31 3.83 -9.64 8.09
CA ALA A 31 3.37 -8.61 7.17
C ALA A 31 4.30 -8.49 5.95
N MET A 32 5.62 -8.50 6.18
CA MET A 32 6.60 -8.45 5.09
C MET A 32 6.44 -9.64 4.14
N CYS A 33 6.33 -10.86 4.67
CA CYS A 33 6.07 -12.05 3.87
C CYS A 33 4.75 -11.94 3.08
N ALA A 34 3.67 -11.48 3.71
CA ALA A 34 2.38 -11.29 3.06
C ALA A 34 2.45 -10.27 1.90
N THR A 35 3.18 -9.16 2.10
CA THR A 35 3.42 -8.15 1.06
C THR A 35 4.15 -8.75 -0.14
N PHE A 36 5.26 -9.47 0.10
CA PHE A 36 6.04 -10.07 -0.99
C PHE A 36 5.27 -11.16 -1.74
N VAL A 37 4.53 -12.02 -1.03
CA VAL A 37 3.68 -13.03 -1.65
C VAL A 37 2.60 -12.37 -2.51
N THR A 38 1.92 -11.35 -1.98
CA THR A 38 0.87 -10.62 -2.71
C THR A 38 1.44 -9.92 -3.94
N ALA A 39 2.59 -9.25 -3.81
CA ALA A 39 3.27 -8.60 -4.93
C ALA A 39 3.67 -9.60 -6.02
N ALA A 40 4.22 -10.77 -5.64
CA ALA A 40 4.59 -11.82 -6.58
C ALA A 40 3.37 -12.40 -7.31
N VAL A 41 2.26 -12.61 -6.59
CA VAL A 41 0.99 -13.06 -7.19
C VAL A 41 0.44 -12.03 -8.16
N MET A 42 0.40 -10.75 -7.78
CA MET A 42 -0.08 -9.67 -8.66
C MET A 42 0.80 -9.50 -9.90
N LEU A 43 2.13 -9.59 -9.73
CA LEU A 43 3.06 -9.57 -10.86
C LEU A 43 2.84 -10.77 -11.79
N GLY A 44 2.64 -11.97 -11.23
CA GLY A 44 2.32 -13.18 -12.00
C GLY A 44 1.00 -13.06 -12.76
N LEU A 45 -0.05 -12.55 -12.11
CA LEU A 45 -1.36 -12.29 -12.72
C LEU A 45 -1.25 -11.29 -13.87
N TYR A 46 -0.51 -10.20 -13.67
CA TYR A 46 -0.26 -9.20 -14.70
C TYR A 46 0.50 -9.79 -15.90
N ARG A 47 1.65 -10.45 -15.64
CA ARG A 47 2.49 -11.10 -16.67
C ARG A 47 1.76 -12.17 -17.47
N SER A 48 0.84 -12.91 -16.82
CA SER A 48 0.05 -13.94 -17.48
C SER A 48 -0.98 -13.40 -18.48
N GLY A 49 -1.23 -12.08 -18.47
CA GLY A 49 -2.25 -11.44 -19.30
C GLY A 49 -3.68 -11.83 -18.94
N LEU A 50 -3.88 -12.57 -17.84
CA LEU A 50 -5.21 -12.95 -17.34
C LEU A 50 -6.01 -11.72 -16.89
N VAL A 51 -5.34 -10.73 -16.30
CA VAL A 51 -5.97 -9.48 -15.84
C VAL A 51 -5.53 -8.34 -16.75
N LYS A 52 -6.47 -7.82 -17.55
CA LYS A 52 -6.23 -6.65 -18.40
C LYS A 52 -6.62 -5.37 -17.66
N VAL A 53 -5.67 -4.47 -17.50
CA VAL A 53 -5.89 -3.14 -16.93
C VAL A 53 -6.61 -2.26 -17.97
N THR A 54 -7.93 -2.20 -17.85
CA THR A 54 -8.77 -1.33 -18.69
C THR A 54 -8.83 0.09 -18.12
N GLU A 55 -9.16 1.09 -18.95
CA GLU A 55 -9.36 2.47 -18.50
C GLU A 55 -10.42 2.59 -17.38
N LYS A 56 -11.47 1.76 -17.44
CA LYS A 56 -12.49 1.70 -16.38
C LYS A 56 -11.91 1.15 -15.08
N PHE A 57 -11.16 0.05 -15.14
CA PHE A 57 -10.52 -0.54 -13.97
C PHE A 57 -9.56 0.46 -13.31
N ARG A 58 -8.72 1.10 -14.12
CA ARG A 58 -7.82 2.17 -13.70
C ARG A 58 -8.56 3.30 -12.99
N SER A 59 -9.60 3.85 -13.60
CA SER A 59 -10.40 4.93 -13.00
C SER A 59 -11.05 4.51 -11.66
N ILE A 60 -11.55 3.28 -11.55
CA ILE A 60 -12.14 2.75 -10.32
C ILE A 60 -11.08 2.62 -9.22
N VAL A 61 -9.95 1.98 -9.51
CA VAL A 61 -8.89 1.76 -8.51
C VAL A 61 -8.26 3.09 -8.10
N THR A 62 -7.96 3.99 -9.04
CA THR A 62 -7.42 5.32 -8.72
C THR A 62 -8.41 6.14 -7.87
N SER A 63 -9.71 6.11 -8.18
CA SER A 63 -10.70 6.80 -7.34
C SER A 63 -10.83 6.19 -5.94
N ALA A 64 -10.72 4.86 -5.81
CA ALA A 64 -10.67 4.19 -4.52
C ALA A 64 -9.43 4.59 -3.70
N VAL A 65 -8.24 4.66 -4.32
CA VAL A 65 -7.01 5.14 -3.66
C VAL A 65 -7.20 6.56 -3.15
N ILE A 66 -7.75 7.46 -3.98
CA ILE A 66 -8.01 8.86 -3.58
C ILE A 66 -8.98 8.90 -2.39
N ALA A 67 -10.05 8.11 -2.42
CA ALA A 67 -11.01 8.05 -1.32
C ALA A 67 -10.36 7.56 -0.01
N ILE A 68 -9.53 6.52 -0.06
CA ILE A 68 -8.81 6.00 1.12
C ILE A 68 -7.84 7.06 1.66
N MET A 69 -7.12 7.76 0.79
CA MET A 69 -6.22 8.84 1.20
C MET A 69 -6.98 9.97 1.88
N LEU A 70 -8.18 10.33 1.41
CA LEU A 70 -9.04 11.31 2.08
C LEU A 70 -9.49 10.83 3.46
N VAL A 71 -9.80 9.55 3.63
CA VAL A 71 -10.13 8.97 4.95
C VAL A 71 -8.95 9.10 5.91
N TYR A 72 -7.72 8.83 5.45
CA TYR A 72 -6.52 8.99 6.26
C TYR A 72 -6.24 10.44 6.64
N VAL A 73 -6.42 11.38 5.70
CA VAL A 73 -6.31 12.82 6.00
C VAL A 73 -7.37 13.24 7.01
N ALA A 74 -8.63 12.80 6.84
CA ALA A 74 -9.70 13.10 7.78
C ALA A 74 -9.41 12.55 9.19
N GLN A 75 -8.88 11.32 9.28
CA GLN A 75 -8.42 10.73 10.54
C GLN A 75 -7.34 11.60 11.20
N TRP A 76 -6.35 12.03 10.44
CA TRP A 76 -5.22 12.81 10.94
C TRP A 76 -5.69 14.18 11.47
N VAL A 77 -6.57 14.85 10.73
CA VAL A 77 -7.19 16.11 11.13
C VAL A 77 -8.03 15.93 12.40
N LEU A 78 -8.86 14.88 12.47
CA LEU A 78 -9.65 14.60 13.68
C LEU A 78 -8.76 14.36 14.90
N SER A 79 -7.71 13.55 14.74
CA SER A 79 -6.77 13.25 15.81
C SER A 79 -6.05 14.50 16.33
N LEU A 80 -5.72 15.46 15.45
CA LEU A 80 -5.04 16.70 15.84
C LEU A 80 -5.98 17.74 16.45
N VAL A 81 -7.22 17.85 15.96
CA VAL A 81 -8.17 18.90 16.38
C VAL A 81 -8.98 18.49 17.60
N PHE A 82 -9.40 17.23 17.68
CA PHE A 82 -10.31 16.73 18.72
C PHE A 82 -9.63 15.78 19.70
N GLY A 83 -8.37 15.40 19.45
CA GLY A 83 -7.67 14.39 20.25
C GLY A 83 -8.31 13.00 20.16
N SER A 84 -9.26 12.80 19.25
CA SER A 84 -10.00 11.57 19.05
C SER A 84 -9.76 11.00 17.66
N THR A 85 -9.67 9.68 17.58
CA THR A 85 -9.59 8.94 16.32
C THR A 85 -10.96 8.79 15.67
N LEU A 86 -10.99 8.49 14.36
CA LEU A 86 -12.23 8.07 13.71
C LEU A 86 -12.73 6.79 14.42
N PRO A 87 -13.89 6.83 15.10
CA PRO A 87 -14.38 5.68 15.86
C PRO A 87 -14.60 4.48 14.93
N PHE A 88 -14.38 3.27 15.43
CA PHE A 88 -14.61 1.99 14.74
C PHE A 88 -13.71 1.63 13.55
N LEU A 89 -13.12 2.59 12.83
CA LEU A 89 -12.23 2.30 11.70
C LEU A 89 -10.80 1.98 12.12
N PHE A 90 -10.35 2.54 13.26
CA PHE A 90 -8.95 2.43 13.70
C PHE A 90 -8.78 1.92 15.14
N GLU A 91 -9.87 1.76 15.88
CA GLU A 91 -9.89 1.40 17.31
C GLU A 91 -9.96 -0.11 17.56
N GLY A 92 -9.76 -0.93 16.52
CA GLY A 92 -9.88 -2.40 16.59
C GLY A 92 -11.32 -2.91 16.41
N GLY A 93 -11.46 -4.23 16.33
CA GLY A 93 -12.74 -4.92 16.10
C GLY A 93 -13.07 -5.23 14.64
N ALA A 94 -14.21 -5.87 14.41
CA ALA A 94 -14.58 -6.45 13.11
C ALA A 94 -14.65 -5.42 11.96
N ILE A 95 -15.02 -4.17 12.25
CA ILE A 95 -15.10 -3.08 11.27
C ILE A 95 -13.69 -2.64 10.84
N ALA A 96 -12.75 -2.48 11.77
CA ALA A 96 -11.37 -2.11 11.49
C ALA A 96 -10.63 -3.20 10.69
N ILE A 97 -10.88 -4.47 11.00
CA ILE A 97 -10.38 -5.62 10.24
C ILE A 97 -10.94 -5.60 8.81
N GLY A 98 -12.25 -5.44 8.66
CA GLY A 98 -12.91 -5.41 7.35
C GLY A 98 -12.42 -4.24 6.48
N PHE A 99 -12.27 -3.06 7.07
CA PHE A 99 -11.71 -1.89 6.38
C PHE A 99 -10.26 -2.12 5.95
N SER A 100 -9.42 -2.65 6.84
CA SER A 100 -8.01 -2.89 6.50
C SER A 100 -7.86 -3.93 5.39
N LEU A 101 -8.66 -5.00 5.44
CA LEU A 101 -8.71 -6.00 4.39
C LEU A 101 -9.16 -5.41 3.05
N PHE A 102 -10.16 -4.52 3.06
CA PHE A 102 -10.57 -3.79 1.87
C PHE A 102 -9.43 -2.93 1.30
N VAL A 103 -8.71 -2.19 2.14
CA VAL A 103 -7.57 -1.37 1.70
C VAL A 103 -6.45 -2.23 1.12
N ILE A 104 -6.14 -3.40 1.71
CA ILE A 104 -5.13 -4.34 1.17
C ILE A 104 -5.51 -4.78 -0.24
N VAL A 105 -6.78 -5.10 -0.48
CA VAL A 105 -7.26 -5.48 -1.81
C VAL A 105 -7.05 -4.33 -2.80
N ILE A 106 -7.42 -3.10 -2.43
CA ILE A 106 -7.21 -1.93 -3.30
C ILE A 106 -5.72 -1.69 -3.56
N ALA A 107 -4.87 -1.73 -2.53
CA ALA A 107 -3.42 -1.58 -2.68
C ALA A 107 -2.81 -2.66 -3.60
N SER A 108 -3.29 -3.90 -3.49
CA SER A 108 -2.86 -4.98 -4.40
C SER A 108 -3.27 -4.73 -5.85
N PHE A 109 -4.43 -4.11 -6.09
CA PHE A 109 -4.85 -3.69 -7.44
C PHE A 109 -4.08 -2.46 -7.93
N THR A 110 -3.65 -1.57 -7.04
CA THR A 110 -2.77 -0.46 -7.40
C THR A 110 -1.45 -0.97 -7.98
N LEU A 111 -0.90 -2.09 -7.49
CA LEU A 111 0.29 -2.72 -8.11
C LEU A 111 0.06 -3.12 -9.57
N LEU A 112 -1.14 -3.61 -9.92
CA LEU A 112 -1.46 -3.91 -11.32
C LEU A 112 -1.44 -2.65 -12.19
N LEU A 113 -1.93 -1.52 -11.65
CA LEU A 113 -1.84 -0.24 -12.35
C LEU A 113 -0.40 0.23 -12.49
N ASP A 114 0.43 0.03 -11.47
CA ASP A 114 1.86 0.38 -11.50
C ASP A 114 2.60 -0.40 -12.59
N PHE A 115 2.33 -1.70 -12.74
CA PHE A 115 2.91 -2.50 -13.82
C PHE A 115 2.41 -2.07 -15.19
N ASP A 116 1.11 -1.79 -15.35
CA ASP A 116 0.56 -1.25 -16.59
C ASP A 116 1.10 0.15 -16.94
N ASN A 117 1.39 0.97 -15.92
CA ASN A 117 2.04 2.27 -16.11
C ASN A 117 3.44 2.13 -16.70
N ILE A 118 4.21 1.14 -16.24
CA ILE A 118 5.54 0.85 -16.78
C ILE A 118 5.44 0.43 -18.25
N ASP A 119 4.59 -0.55 -18.56
CA ASP A 119 4.48 -1.07 -19.93
C ASP A 119 4.00 0.02 -20.90
N ARG A 120 3.04 0.85 -20.49
CA ARG A 120 2.60 2.02 -21.27
C ARG A 120 3.72 3.04 -21.41
N GLY A 121 4.48 3.29 -20.36
CA GLY A 121 5.62 4.21 -20.39
C GLY A 121 6.69 3.79 -21.38
N VAL A 122 7.03 2.50 -21.37
CA VAL A 122 7.96 1.89 -22.34
C VAL A 122 7.39 1.95 -23.76
N ALA A 123 6.10 1.64 -23.95
CA ALA A 123 5.44 1.70 -25.26
C ALA A 123 5.37 3.12 -25.85
N MET A 124 5.30 4.15 -24.99
CA MET A 124 5.33 5.56 -25.39
C MET A 124 6.76 6.08 -25.66
N GLY A 125 7.79 5.25 -25.48
CA GLY A 125 9.19 5.62 -25.71
C GLY A 125 9.72 6.65 -24.72
N ILE A 126 9.20 6.66 -23.48
CA ILE A 126 9.72 7.52 -22.42
C ILE A 126 11.21 7.22 -22.21
N SER A 127 12.04 8.26 -22.08
CA SER A 127 13.48 8.10 -21.87
C SER A 127 13.80 7.37 -20.55
N GLU A 128 14.92 6.64 -20.53
CA GLU A 128 15.42 5.88 -19.38
C GLU A 128 15.56 6.74 -18.11
N ASP A 129 15.76 8.06 -18.28
CA ASP A 129 15.80 9.06 -17.22
C ASP A 129 14.53 9.15 -16.37
N TYR A 130 13.40 8.55 -16.77
CA TYR A 130 12.14 8.52 -16.02
C TYR A 130 11.85 7.19 -15.33
N GLU A 131 12.71 6.17 -15.45
CA GLU A 131 12.53 4.87 -14.78
C GLU A 131 12.40 4.99 -13.26
N TRP A 132 13.07 5.98 -12.68
CA TRP A 132 13.01 6.24 -11.24
C TRP A 132 11.59 6.62 -10.79
N LEU A 133 10.78 7.26 -11.63
CA LEU A 133 9.42 7.67 -11.27
C LEU A 133 8.51 6.45 -11.14
N PHE A 134 8.61 5.50 -12.09
CA PHE A 134 7.87 4.24 -12.03
C PHE A 134 8.33 3.38 -10.85
N SER A 135 9.64 3.34 -10.60
CA SER A 135 10.22 2.61 -9.47
C SER A 135 9.73 3.15 -8.13
N ILE A 136 9.64 4.48 -7.99
CA ILE A 136 9.08 5.12 -6.78
C ILE A 136 7.60 4.77 -6.60
N GLY A 137 6.80 4.76 -7.67
CA GLY A 137 5.39 4.37 -7.61
C GLY A 137 5.21 2.96 -7.04
N ILE A 138 5.91 1.97 -7.59
CA ILE A 138 5.86 0.59 -7.09
C ILE A 138 6.31 0.51 -5.64
N LEU A 139 7.42 1.16 -5.28
CA LEU A 139 7.93 1.15 -3.91
C LEU A 139 6.91 1.73 -2.94
N ALA A 140 6.34 2.89 -3.25
CA ALA A 140 5.32 3.53 -2.43
C ALA A 140 4.10 2.62 -2.23
N THR A 141 3.64 1.92 -3.28
CA THR A 141 2.53 0.96 -3.19
C THR A 141 2.89 -0.25 -2.33
N LEU A 142 4.10 -0.81 -2.46
CA LEU A 142 4.58 -1.92 -1.63
C LEU A 142 4.67 -1.53 -0.15
N VAL A 143 5.22 -0.35 0.11
CA VAL A 143 5.32 0.23 1.45
C VAL A 143 3.95 0.44 2.06
N TRP A 144 3.02 1.03 1.30
CA TRP A 144 1.66 1.26 1.75
C TRP A 144 0.94 -0.06 2.08
N MET A 145 1.05 -1.05 1.20
CA MET A 145 0.50 -2.39 1.42
C MET A 145 1.11 -3.07 2.66
N TYR A 146 2.42 -2.91 2.91
CA TYR A 146 3.08 -3.43 4.11
C TYR A 146 2.53 -2.83 5.40
N ILE A 147 2.38 -1.50 5.46
CA ILE A 147 1.78 -0.83 6.63
C ILE A 147 0.37 -1.36 6.87
N GLU A 148 -0.38 -1.58 5.79
CA GLU A 148 -1.75 -2.08 5.88
C GLU A 148 -1.82 -3.52 6.39
N PHE A 149 -0.91 -4.41 5.95
CA PHE A 149 -0.79 -5.75 6.51
C PHE A 149 -0.39 -5.73 7.99
N MET A 150 0.54 -4.85 8.39
CA MET A 150 0.89 -4.69 9.80
C MET A 150 -0.34 -4.28 10.62
N ARG A 151 -1.14 -3.35 10.11
CA ARG A 151 -2.38 -2.89 10.75
C ARG A 151 -3.44 -3.99 10.86
N LEU A 152 -3.65 -4.75 9.78
CA LEU A 152 -4.58 -5.88 9.81
C LEU A 152 -4.14 -6.91 10.85
N LEU A 153 -2.86 -7.29 10.85
CA LEU A 153 -2.32 -8.29 11.76
C LEU A 153 -2.30 -7.83 13.22
N SER A 154 -2.12 -6.54 13.49
CA SER A 154 -2.26 -6.02 14.87
C SER A 154 -3.68 -6.17 15.37
N TYR A 155 -4.70 -5.89 14.56
CA TYR A 155 -6.10 -6.07 14.96
C TYR A 155 -6.53 -7.52 15.18
N LEU A 156 -5.78 -8.49 14.65
CA LEU A 156 -6.02 -9.91 14.87
C LEU A 156 -5.33 -10.45 16.14
N GLN A 157 -4.40 -9.67 16.70
CA GLN A 157 -3.68 -10.02 17.94
C GLN A 157 -4.20 -9.28 19.18
N ASP A 158 -5.03 -8.24 18.99
CA ASP A 158 -5.82 -7.56 20.03
C ASP A 158 -7.12 -8.32 20.37
#